data_AF-A0A1G8CJK1-F1
#
_entry.id   AF-A0A1G8CJK1-F1
#
_cell.length_a   1.000
_cell.length_b   1.000
_cell.length_c   1.000
_cell.angle_alpha   90.00
_cell.angle_beta   90.00
_cell.angle_gamma   90.00
#
_symmetry.space_group_name_H-M   'P 1'
#
loop_
_entity.id
_entity.type
_entity.pdbx_description
1 polymer ?
#
loop_
_entity_poly.entity_id
_entity_poly.type
_entity_poly.pdbx_seq_one_letter_code
_entity_poly.pdbx_strand_id
1 'polypeptide(L)'
;MGIVEETGPDVTKVKKGDRVIVPFNIECGECYYCKNQLESQCDNSNSHSKAGAYFGYSGTFGGYPGGQAELLRVPHGNFTPYVVPKECDLKDESILFLSDIIPTAYWCVEQSNVKNK
;
A
#
# COMPACT_ATOMS: atom_id res chain seq x y z
N MET A 1 0.31 2.88 8.43
CA MET A 1 1.56 2.89 9.20
C MET A 1 1.51 1.73 10.19
N GLY A 2 2.59 0.96 10.33
CA GLY A 2 2.70 -0.13 11.30
C GLY A 2 4.12 -0.63 11.46
N ILE A 3 4.33 -1.55 12.40
CA ILE A 3 5.61 -2.24 12.59
C ILE A 3 5.44 -3.67 12.09
N VAL A 4 6.41 -4.17 11.34
CA VAL A 4 6.41 -5.56 10.89
C VAL A 4 6.55 -6.47 12.09
N GLU A 5 5.52 -7.27 12.37
CA GLU A 5 5.52 -8.23 13.49
C GLU A 5 6.11 -9.59 13.08
N GLU A 6 5.76 -10.07 11.88
CA GLU A 6 6.20 -11.34 11.30
C GLU A 6 6.26 -11.24 9.77
N THR A 7 7.10 -12.08 9.15
CA THR A 7 7.22 -12.19 7.70
C THR A 7 7.12 -13.64 7.24
N GLY A 8 6.54 -13.86 6.06
CA GLY A 8 6.59 -15.17 5.39
C GLY A 8 8.01 -15.52 4.94
N PRO A 9 8.30 -16.81 4.65
CA PRO A 9 9.66 -17.29 4.35
C PRO A 9 10.27 -16.66 3.08
N ASP A 10 9.44 -16.27 2.11
CA ASP A 10 9.88 -15.69 0.84
C ASP A 10 9.97 -14.14 0.87
N VAL A 11 9.68 -13.53 2.02
CA VAL A 11 9.75 -12.07 2.18
C VAL A 11 11.19 -11.66 2.50
N THR A 12 11.74 -10.77 1.68
CA THR A 12 13.14 -10.32 1.70
C THR A 12 13.30 -8.81 1.81
N LYS A 13 12.24 -8.03 1.54
CA LYS A 13 12.31 -6.56 1.51
C LYS A 13 12.02 -5.88 2.84
N VAL A 14 11.35 -6.58 3.75
CA VAL A 14 11.05 -6.12 5.10
C VAL A 14 11.38 -7.23 6.10
N LYS A 15 11.59 -6.86 7.35
CA LYS A 15 11.85 -7.79 8.47
C LYS A 15 11.18 -7.30 9.74
N LYS A 16 11.04 -8.20 10.72
CA LYS A 16 10.49 -7.87 12.04
C LYS A 16 11.14 -6.61 12.62
N GLY A 17 10.30 -5.69 13.11
CA GLY A 17 10.71 -4.42 13.70
C GLY A 17 10.88 -3.27 12.70
N ASP A 18 10.83 -3.51 11.38
CA ASP A 18 10.82 -2.41 10.42
C ASP A 18 9.53 -1.58 10.57
N ARG A 19 9.69 -0.25 10.61
CA ARG A 19 8.57 0.70 10.47
C ARG A 19 8.17 0.76 9.00
N VAL A 20 6.89 0.56 8.69
CA VAL A 20 6.39 0.51 7.32
C VAL A 20 5.13 1.34 7.11
N ILE A 21 5.05 2.00 5.96
CA ILE A 21 3.82 2.54 5.38
C ILE A 21 3.26 1.47 4.45
N VAL A 22 1.97 1.19 4.58
CA VAL A 22 1.26 0.23 3.73
C VAL A 22 0.22 1.05 2.97
N PRO A 23 0.29 1.15 1.63
CA PRO A 23 -0.75 1.77 0.82
C PRO A 23 -2.11 1.09 1.01
N PHE A 24 -3.20 1.81 0.75
CA PHE A 24 -4.54 1.26 0.90
C PHE A 24 -4.88 0.14 -0.11
N ASN A 25 -4.20 0.14 -1.27
CA ASN A 25 -4.34 -0.86 -2.33
C ASN A 25 -3.38 -2.04 -2.17
N ILE A 26 -3.76 -3.17 -2.76
CA ILE A 26 -3.00 -4.42 -2.72
C ILE A 26 -2.40 -4.67 -4.11
N GLU A 27 -1.09 -4.88 -4.17
CA GLU A 27 -0.31 -4.78 -5.40
C GLU A 27 0.79 -5.84 -5.45
N CYS A 28 0.85 -6.60 -6.54
CA CYS A 28 1.75 -7.75 -6.63
C CYS A 28 3.16 -7.41 -7.12
N GLY A 29 3.37 -6.25 -7.74
CA GLY A 29 4.66 -5.85 -8.32
C GLY A 29 5.02 -6.49 -9.66
N GLU A 30 4.20 -7.43 -10.16
CA GLU A 30 4.63 -8.30 -11.28
C GLU A 30 3.71 -8.30 -12.51
N CYS A 31 2.42 -7.99 -12.33
CA CYS A 31 1.45 -7.92 -13.43
C CYS A 31 1.69 -6.70 -14.34
N TYR A 32 0.99 -6.65 -15.48
CA TYR A 32 1.11 -5.52 -16.43
C TYR A 32 0.89 -4.18 -15.73
N TYR A 33 -0.16 -4.07 -14.93
CA TYR A 33 -0.51 -2.83 -14.24
C TYR A 33 0.57 -2.41 -13.24
N CYS A 34 1.03 -3.32 -12.37
CA CYS A 34 2.11 -3.00 -11.43
C CYS A 34 3.43 -2.62 -12.11
N LYS A 35 3.75 -3.21 -13.27
CA LYS A 35 4.97 -2.86 -14.02
C LYS A 35 4.87 -1.53 -14.78
N ASN A 36 3.68 -0.96 -14.89
CA ASN A 36 3.42 0.28 -15.62
C ASN A 36 2.88 1.40 -14.72
N GLN A 37 3.15 1.35 -13.40
CA GLN A 37 2.73 2.40 -12.44
C GLN A 37 1.20 2.57 -12.36
N LEU A 38 0.47 1.47 -12.50
CA LEU A 38 -0.99 1.39 -12.42
C LEU A 38 -1.42 0.42 -11.32
N GLU A 39 -0.71 0.40 -10.20
CA GLU A 39 -0.81 -0.61 -9.15
C GLU A 39 -2.22 -0.75 -8.54
N SER A 40 -3.02 0.31 -8.57
CA SER A 40 -4.44 0.29 -8.16
C SER A 40 -5.32 -0.65 -8.99
N GLN A 41 -4.83 -1.11 -10.16
CA GLN A 41 -5.49 -2.04 -11.07
C GLN A 41 -4.82 -3.43 -11.08
N CYS A 42 -4.13 -3.82 -10.01
CA CYS A 42 -3.40 -5.08 -9.95
C CYS A 42 -4.28 -6.32 -10.24
N ASP A 43 -3.95 -7.06 -11.31
CA ASP A 43 -4.66 -8.28 -11.73
C ASP A 43 -4.62 -9.41 -10.68
N ASN A 44 -3.53 -9.50 -9.93
CA ASN A 44 -3.30 -10.60 -8.98
C ASN A 44 -3.81 -10.28 -7.57
N SER A 45 -4.43 -9.11 -7.38
CA SER A 45 -4.88 -8.67 -6.06
C SER A 45 -6.31 -9.09 -5.75
N ASN A 46 -7.16 -9.26 -6.77
CA ASN A 46 -8.61 -9.41 -6.61
C ASN A 46 -9.16 -10.57 -7.46
N SER A 47 -9.64 -11.63 -6.81
CA SER A 47 -10.30 -12.75 -7.49
C SER A 47 -11.80 -12.55 -7.73
N HIS A 48 -12.40 -11.48 -7.18
CA HIS A 48 -13.85 -11.27 -7.19
C HIS A 48 -14.35 -10.34 -8.30
N SER A 49 -13.47 -9.54 -8.92
CA SER A 49 -13.83 -8.65 -10.03
C SER A 49 -12.60 -8.28 -10.87
N LYS A 50 -12.79 -7.41 -11.88
CA LYS A 50 -11.70 -6.85 -12.70
C LYS A 50 -11.02 -5.61 -12.09
N ALA A 51 -11.51 -5.13 -10.95
CA ALA A 51 -10.86 -4.02 -10.24
C ALA A 51 -9.72 -4.54 -9.36
N GLY A 52 -8.77 -3.69 -8.99
CA GLY A 52 -7.79 -4.03 -7.94
C GLY A 52 -8.45 -4.29 -6.57
N ALA A 53 -7.67 -4.73 -5.60
CA ALA A 53 -8.15 -4.97 -4.23
C ALA A 53 -7.69 -3.89 -3.25
N TYR A 54 -8.51 -3.64 -2.23
CA TYR A 54 -8.27 -2.66 -1.18
C TYR A 54 -8.49 -3.30 0.20
N PHE A 55 -7.69 -2.90 1.19
CA PHE A 55 -7.85 -3.36 2.56
C PHE A 55 -9.16 -2.84 3.17
N GLY A 56 -9.96 -3.72 3.79
CA GLY A 56 -11.11 -3.34 4.61
C GLY A 56 -12.27 -2.69 3.85
N TYR A 57 -12.38 -2.96 2.55
CA TYR A 57 -13.37 -2.31 1.68
C TYR A 57 -14.59 -3.22 1.44
N SER A 58 -14.90 -3.56 0.18
CA SER A 58 -16.01 -4.45 -0.15
C SER A 58 -15.53 -5.78 -0.76
N GLY A 59 -16.43 -6.77 -0.80
CA GLY A 59 -16.15 -8.05 -1.46
C GLY A 59 -15.81 -7.91 -2.95
N THR A 60 -16.35 -6.89 -3.65
CA THR A 60 -16.03 -6.65 -5.07
C THR A 60 -14.60 -6.13 -5.28
N PHE A 61 -13.94 -5.63 -4.22
CA PHE A 61 -12.55 -5.16 -4.21
C PHE A 61 -11.66 -6.13 -3.41
N GLY A 62 -11.85 -7.44 -3.59
CA GLY A 62 -10.99 -8.49 -3.02
C GLY A 62 -11.45 -9.02 -1.67
N GLY A 63 -12.23 -8.27 -0.89
CA GLY A 63 -12.76 -8.75 0.39
C GLY A 63 -11.69 -8.95 1.47
N TYR A 64 -10.58 -8.23 1.40
CA TYR A 64 -9.51 -8.32 2.40
C TYR A 64 -9.91 -7.65 3.72
N PRO A 65 -9.51 -8.20 4.88
CA PRO A 65 -9.66 -7.53 6.16
C PRO A 65 -8.97 -6.15 6.19
N GLY A 66 -9.52 -5.23 6.96
CA GLY A 66 -9.02 -3.86 7.10
C GLY A 66 -7.99 -3.70 8.23
N GLY A 67 -7.27 -2.58 8.19
CA GLY A 67 -6.21 -2.24 9.16
C GLY A 67 -6.68 -1.52 10.43
N GLN A 68 -7.98 -1.30 10.62
CA GLN A 68 -8.54 -0.80 11.89
C GLN A 68 -8.60 -1.93 12.93
N ALA A 69 -7.42 -2.46 13.26
CA ALA A 69 -7.21 -3.65 14.05
C ALA A 69 -5.81 -3.62 14.68
N GLU A 70 -5.53 -4.53 15.61
CA GLU A 70 -4.20 -4.67 16.22
C GLU A 70 -3.17 -5.30 15.26
N LEU A 71 -3.63 -6.14 14.33
CA LEU A 71 -2.80 -6.81 13.33
C LEU A 71 -3.46 -6.74 11.95
N LEU A 72 -2.64 -6.57 10.91
CA LEU A 72 -3.06 -6.60 9.51
C LEU A 72 -2.16 -7.56 8.73
N ARG A 73 -2.77 -8.53 8.03
CA ARG A 73 -2.05 -9.35 7.06
C ARG A 73 -1.88 -8.58 5.76
N VAL A 74 -0.62 -8.33 5.37
CA VAL A 74 -0.27 -7.66 4.10
C VAL A 74 0.22 -8.70 3.09
N PRO A 75 -0.54 -9.01 2.03
CA PRO A 75 -0.05 -9.82 0.90
C PRO A 75 1.10 -9.12 0.17
N HIS A 76 1.86 -9.86 -0.64
CA HIS A 76 2.95 -9.30 -1.46
C HIS A 76 3.94 -8.44 -0.66
N GLY A 77 4.40 -8.95 0.49
CA GLY A 77 5.27 -8.22 1.44
C GLY A 77 6.62 -7.76 0.88
N ASN A 78 6.99 -8.17 -0.34
CA ASN A 78 8.16 -7.67 -1.07
C ASN A 78 7.89 -6.43 -1.93
N PHE A 79 6.65 -6.01 -2.07
CA PHE A 79 6.28 -4.90 -2.95
C PHE A 79 5.38 -3.88 -2.24
N THR A 80 4.31 -4.32 -1.60
CA THR A 80 3.30 -3.42 -1.00
C THR A 80 3.84 -2.55 0.15
N PRO A 81 4.63 -3.07 1.13
CA PRO A 81 5.08 -2.25 2.25
C PRO A 81 6.29 -1.36 1.89
N TYR A 82 6.21 -0.09 2.23
CA TYR A 82 7.31 0.87 2.13
C TYR A 82 8.00 1.03 3.47
N VAL A 83 9.29 0.68 3.55
CA VAL A 83 10.08 0.88 4.77
C VAL A 83 10.30 2.37 5.01
N VAL A 84 9.97 2.84 6.21
CA VAL A 84 10.24 4.19 6.65
C VAL A 84 11.77 4.33 6.87
N PRO A 85 12.45 5.28 6.20
CA PRO A 85 13.88 5.49 6.39
C PRO A 85 14.23 5.76 7.86
N LYS A 86 15.38 5.27 8.32
CA LYS A 86 15.79 5.39 9.73
C LYS A 86 16.05 6.84 10.15
N GLU A 87 16.46 7.65 9.19
CA GLU A 87 16.69 9.08 9.30
C GLU A 87 15.40 9.92 9.34
N CYS A 88 14.23 9.30 9.07
CA CYS A 88 12.95 10.00 9.15
C CYS A 88 12.59 10.28 10.62
N ASP A 89 12.65 11.55 11.00
CA ASP A 89 12.32 12.09 12.32
C ASP A 89 10.84 12.47 12.48
N LEU A 90 10.04 12.31 11.42
CA LEU A 90 8.61 12.55 11.46
C LEU A 90 7.89 11.50 12.32
N LYS A 91 6.88 11.98 13.05
CA LYS A 91 5.99 11.14 13.86
C LYS A 91 5.14 10.24 12.96
N ASP A 92 4.78 9.06 13.49
CA ASP A 92 3.92 8.09 12.79
C ASP A 92 2.59 8.72 12.36
N GLU A 93 2.01 9.61 13.18
CA GLU A 93 0.78 10.35 12.87
C GLU A 93 0.91 11.31 11.68
N SER A 94 2.12 11.77 11.40
CA SER A 94 2.40 12.64 10.25
C SER A 94 2.60 11.82 8.97
N ILE A 95 3.32 10.70 9.07
CA ILE A 95 3.62 9.87 7.89
C ILE A 95 2.49 8.90 7.53
N LEU A 96 1.53 8.62 8.44
CA LEU A 96 0.43 7.71 8.13
C LEU A 96 -0.38 8.18 6.92
N PHE A 97 -0.47 9.49 6.67
CA PHE A 97 -1.23 10.03 5.55
C PHE A 97 -0.63 9.68 4.17
N LEU A 98 0.61 9.19 4.14
CA LEU A 98 1.24 8.65 2.93
C LEU A 98 0.66 7.29 2.51
N SER A 99 -0.19 6.64 3.33
CA SER A 99 -0.86 5.40 2.90
C SER A 99 -2.01 5.62 1.92
N ASP A 100 -2.55 6.84 1.83
CA ASP A 100 -3.72 7.15 1.01
C ASP A 100 -3.78 8.65 0.68
N ILE A 101 -4.23 9.48 1.61
CA ILE A 101 -4.79 10.79 1.25
C ILE A 101 -3.78 11.77 0.65
N ILE A 102 -2.51 11.72 1.06
CA ILE A 102 -1.46 12.58 0.47
C ILE A 102 -1.16 12.13 -0.96
N PRO A 103 -0.81 10.85 -1.23
CA PRO A 103 -0.65 10.34 -2.60
C PRO A 103 -1.89 10.58 -3.48
N THR A 104 -3.09 10.34 -2.95
CA THR A 104 -4.35 10.54 -3.69
C THR A 104 -4.52 12.02 -4.09
N ALA A 105 -4.30 12.95 -3.18
CA ALA A 105 -4.37 14.38 -3.48
C ALA A 105 -3.29 14.82 -4.47
N TYR A 106 -2.05 14.34 -4.27
CA TYR A 106 -0.93 14.65 -5.15
C TYR A 106 -1.19 14.15 -6.58
N TRP A 107 -1.67 12.92 -6.73
CA TRP A 107 -2.06 12.34 -8.02
C TRP A 107 -3.10 13.21 -8.74
N CYS A 108 -4.14 13.69 -8.03
CA CYS A 108 -5.11 14.61 -8.61
C CYS A 108 -4.47 15.91 -9.14
N VAL A 109 -3.55 16.51 -8.38
CA VAL A 109 -2.83 17.73 -8.77
C VAL A 109 -1.99 17.49 -10.03
N GLU A 110 -1.27 16.37 -10.10
CA GLU A 110 -0.46 16.00 -11.26
C GLU A 110 -1.33 15.72 -12.50
N GLN A 111 -2.36 14.88 -12.37
CA GLN A 111 -3.23 14.50 -13.49
C GLN A 111 -4.05 15.67 -14.03
N SER A 112 -4.41 16.64 -13.17
CA SER A 112 -5.10 17.86 -13.60
C SER A 112 -4.17 18.95 -14.13
N ASN A 113 -2.85 18.70 -14.14
CA ASN A 113 -1.83 19.63 -14.64
C ASN A 113 -1.92 21.03 -13.98
N VAL A 114 -2.11 21.06 -12.66
CA VAL A 114 -2.16 22.31 -11.89
C VAL A 114 -0.82 23.03 -12.04
N LYS A 115 -0.88 24.30 -12.43
CA LYS A 115 0.31 25.15 -12.57
C LYS A 115 0.58 25.93 -11.29
N ASN A 116 1.85 26.08 -10.95
CA ASN A 116 2.28 27.08 -9.98
C ASN A 116 1.89 28.47 -10.49
N LYS A 117 1.37 29.32 -9.58
CA LYS A 117 1.10 30.72 -9.87
C LYS A 117 2.38 31.53 -9.89
#